data_AF-A0A0V1PAG2-F1
#
_entry.id   AF-A0A0V1PAG2-F1
#
_cell.length_a   1.000
_cell.length_b   1.000
_cell.length_c   1.000
_cell.angle_alpha   90.00
_cell.angle_beta   90.00
_cell.angle_gamma   90.00
#
_symmetry.space_group_name_H-M   'P 1'
#
loop_
_entity.id
_entity.type
_entity.pdbx_description
1 polymer ?
#
loop_
_entity_poly.entity_id
_entity_poly.type
_entity_poly.pdbx_seq_one_letter_code
_entity_poly.pdbx_strand_id
1 'polypeptide(L)'
;MPLSNIIGKPPGPRRAKDSMEIHPPKMTLSKFTGKSQFEANVHKRSDLDNATKFTYLLSNTEGTARNAIEGIPLTPENYTQTVDILI
;
A
#
# COMPACT_ATOMS: atom_id res chain seq x y z
N MET A 1 -53.43 -18.19 26.18
CA MET A 1 -52.04 -17.74 26.41
C MET A 1 -51.42 -17.45 25.04
N PRO A 2 -50.98 -16.23 24.70
CA PRO A 2 -50.33 -16.00 23.42
C PRO A 2 -48.80 -16.18 23.55
N LEU A 3 -48.23 -16.91 22.60
CA LEU A 3 -46.80 -17.15 22.46
C LEU A 3 -46.14 -15.88 21.90
N SER A 4 -45.40 -15.14 22.72
CA SER A 4 -44.71 -13.91 22.29
C SER A 4 -43.55 -14.25 21.35
N ASN A 5 -43.66 -13.74 20.13
CA ASN A 5 -42.73 -13.92 19.03
C ASN A 5 -41.46 -13.09 19.25
N ILE A 6 -40.35 -13.73 19.67
CA ILE A 6 -39.03 -13.09 19.82
C ILE A 6 -38.38 -13.04 18.43
N ILE A 7 -38.82 -12.08 17.59
CA ILE A 7 -38.12 -11.76 16.34
C ILE A 7 -36.84 -11.01 16.73
N GLY A 8 -35.73 -11.74 16.82
CA GLY A 8 -34.40 -11.13 16.81
C GLY A 8 -34.25 -10.29 15.54
N LYS A 9 -33.97 -9.00 15.72
CA LYS A 9 -33.67 -8.04 14.65
C LYS A 9 -32.65 -8.66 13.67
N PRO A 10 -32.85 -8.55 12.34
CA PRO A 10 -31.86 -9.04 11.39
C PRO A 10 -30.53 -8.31 11.62
N PRO A 11 -29.38 -9.01 11.50
CA PRO A 11 -28.08 -8.37 11.65
C PRO A 11 -28.03 -7.22 10.64
N GLY A 12 -27.77 -6.01 11.12
CA GLY A 12 -27.59 -4.85 10.26
C GLY A 12 -26.49 -5.12 9.23
N PRO A 13 -26.43 -4.36 8.13
CA PRO A 13 -25.38 -4.53 7.13
C PRO A 13 -24.03 -4.46 7.85
N ARG A 14 -23.33 -5.60 7.91
CA ARG A 14 -21.93 -5.63 8.34
C ARG A 14 -21.22 -4.65 7.43
N ARG A 15 -20.72 -3.56 7.99
CA ARG A 15 -19.88 -2.59 7.28
C ARG A 15 -18.69 -3.37 6.73
N ALA A 16 -18.79 -3.84 5.50
CA ALA A 16 -17.65 -4.21 4.69
C ALA A 16 -16.96 -2.90 4.27
N LYS A 17 -16.33 -2.24 5.25
CA LYS A 17 -15.48 -1.07 5.07
C LYS A 17 -14.26 -1.22 5.97
N ASP A 18 -13.71 -2.42 5.93
CA ASP A 18 -12.28 -2.58 5.82
C ASP A 18 -12.09 -3.08 4.37
N SER A 19 -12.53 -2.31 3.37
CA SER A 19 -11.53 -1.80 2.43
C SER A 19 -10.18 -1.82 3.12
N MET A 20 -9.42 -2.83 2.75
CA MET A 20 -8.00 -2.94 2.97
C MET A 20 -7.35 -1.74 2.29
N GLU A 21 -7.64 -0.54 2.81
CA GLU A 21 -6.79 0.60 2.67
C GLU A 21 -5.54 0.12 3.38
N ILE A 22 -4.62 -0.41 2.58
CA ILE A 22 -3.23 -0.51 2.96
C ILE A 22 -2.83 0.93 3.20
N HIS A 23 -3.14 1.47 4.38
CA HIS A 23 -2.63 2.74 4.86
C HIS A 23 -1.15 2.41 5.10
N PRO A 24 -0.23 2.82 4.21
CA PRO A 24 1.17 2.67 4.54
C PRO A 24 1.41 3.40 5.87
N PRO A 25 2.34 2.92 6.71
CA PRO A 25 2.67 3.61 7.93
C PRO A 25 2.93 5.08 7.59
N LYS A 26 2.28 5.98 8.34
CA LYS A 26 2.40 7.44 8.21
C LYS A 26 3.82 7.87 8.58
N MET A 27 4.81 7.44 7.81
CA MET A 27 6.08 8.12 7.73
C MET A 27 5.77 9.40 6.97
N THR A 28 5.87 10.53 7.67
CA THR A 28 5.99 11.85 7.06
C THR A 28 7.30 11.88 6.28
N LEU A 29 7.33 11.14 5.18
CA LEU A 29 8.46 11.04 4.29
C LEU A 29 8.31 12.26 3.40
N SER A 30 8.99 13.35 3.76
CA SER A 30 9.21 14.48 2.85
C SER A 30 9.55 13.89 1.49
N LYS A 31 8.71 14.17 0.49
CA LYS A 31 8.84 13.67 -0.89
C LYS A 31 10.31 13.65 -1.27
N PHE A 32 10.89 12.46 -1.45
CA PHE A 32 12.30 12.34 -1.78
C PHE A 32 12.49 12.83 -3.22
N THR A 33 13.31 13.86 -3.42
CA THR A 33 13.48 14.51 -4.73
C THR A 33 14.51 13.82 -5.61
N GLY A 34 14.68 12.50 -5.50
CA GLY A 34 15.55 11.74 -6.41
C GLY A 34 15.88 10.30 -6.03
N LYS A 35 16.36 9.54 -7.02
CA LYS A 35 16.76 8.12 -6.92
C LYS A 35 17.70 7.85 -5.74
N SER A 36 18.77 8.63 -5.57
CA SER A 36 19.77 8.40 -4.53
C SER A 36 19.20 8.52 -3.11
N GLN A 37 18.21 9.41 -2.90
CA GLN A 37 17.60 9.59 -1.61
C GLN A 37 16.61 8.46 -1.29
N PHE A 38 15.88 7.98 -2.30
CA PHE A 38 15.06 6.77 -2.15
C PHE A 38 15.90 5.53 -1.84
N GLU A 39 17.02 5.34 -2.55
CA GLU A 39 17.89 4.19 -2.32
C GLU A 39 18.45 4.18 -0.89
N ALA A 40 18.96 5.34 -0.43
CA ALA A 40 19.56 5.46 0.90
C ALA A 40 18.54 5.31 2.05
N ASN A 41 17.31 5.81 1.88
CA ASN A 41 16.32 5.87 2.96
C ASN A 41 15.29 4.75 2.95
N VAL A 42 15.05 4.09 1.80
CA VAL A 42 14.04 3.03 1.65
C VAL A 42 14.69 1.73 1.22
N HIS A 43 15.47 1.73 0.13
CA HIS A 43 16.02 0.48 -0.42
C HIS A 43 17.01 -0.20 0.54
N LYS A 44 17.92 0.59 1.14
CA LYS A 44 18.93 0.10 2.11
C LYS A 44 18.36 -0.29 3.47
N ARG A 45 17.11 0.03 3.79
CA ARG A 45 16.48 -0.39 5.05
C ARG A 45 16.09 -1.86 4.97
N SER A 46 16.77 -2.71 5.73
CA SER A 46 16.40 -4.12 5.92
C SER A 46 15.14 -4.30 6.76
N ASP A 47 14.77 -3.29 7.56
CA ASP A 47 13.56 -3.30 8.41
C ASP A 47 12.24 -3.19 7.62
N LEU A 48 12.31 -2.80 6.33
CA LEU A 48 11.13 -2.65 5.48
C LEU A 48 11.01 -3.86 4.57
N ASP A 49 9.82 -4.45 4.51
CA ASP A 49 9.51 -5.48 3.53
C ASP A 49 9.46 -4.88 2.11
N ASN A 50 9.78 -5.67 1.10
CA ASN A 50 9.76 -5.27 -0.30
C ASN A 50 8.40 -4.70 -0.74
N ALA A 51 7.27 -5.23 -0.25
CA ALA A 51 5.96 -4.68 -0.54
C ALA A 51 5.82 -3.24 -0.01
N THR A 52 6.30 -3.00 1.22
CA THR A 52 6.31 -1.67 1.83
C THR A 52 7.25 -0.72 1.08
N LYS A 53 8.44 -1.19 0.71
CA LYS A 53 9.39 -0.42 -0.11
C LYS A 53 8.78 -0.04 -1.46
N PHE A 54 7.99 -0.93 -2.05
CA PHE A 54 7.33 -0.67 -3.33
C PHE A 54 6.24 0.39 -3.20
N THR A 55 5.43 0.36 -2.13
CA THR A 55 4.47 1.46 -1.86
C THR A 55 5.16 2.81 -1.69
N TYR A 56 6.33 2.83 -1.04
CA TYR A 56 7.14 4.05 -0.92
C TYR A 56 7.74 4.49 -2.25
N LEU A 57 8.23 3.55 -3.08
CA LEU A 57 8.74 3.85 -4.41
C LEU A 57 7.64 4.56 -5.22
N LEU A 58 6.47 3.93 -5.28
CA LEU A 58 5.32 4.43 -6.03
C LEU A 58 4.87 5.82 -5.56
N SER A 59 4.86 6.07 -4.24
CA SER A 59 4.50 7.38 -3.67
C SER A 59 5.55 8.47 -3.87
N ASN A 60 6.83 8.11 -4.10
CA ASN A 60 7.92 9.07 -4.36
C ASN A 60 8.21 9.24 -5.85
N THR A 61 7.72 8.35 -6.71
CA THR A 61 7.84 8.46 -8.16
C THR A 61 6.65 9.22 -8.73
N GLU A 62 6.93 10.24 -9.53
CA GLU A 62 5.93 11.04 -10.27
C GLU A 62 6.34 11.09 -11.76
N GLY A 63 5.45 11.54 -12.64
CA GLY A 63 5.76 11.71 -14.07
C GLY A 63 6.08 10.40 -14.82
N THR A 64 7.10 10.42 -15.68
CA THR A 64 7.49 9.28 -16.53
C THR A 64 7.86 8.03 -15.72
N ALA A 65 8.51 8.21 -14.57
CA ALA A 65 8.90 7.11 -13.68
C ALA A 65 7.68 6.41 -13.07
N ARG A 66 6.65 7.17 -12.70
CA ARG A 66 5.35 6.64 -12.24
C ARG A 66 4.65 5.88 -13.36
N ASN A 67 4.61 6.45 -14.57
CA ASN A 67 3.93 5.86 -15.72
C ASN A 67 4.52 4.50 -16.11
N ALA A 68 5.85 4.36 -16.02
CA ALA A 68 6.55 3.11 -16.30
C ALA A 68 6.16 1.95 -15.37
N ILE A 69 5.62 2.23 -14.18
CA ILE A 69 5.34 1.23 -13.15
C ILE A 69 3.88 1.20 -12.69
N GLU A 70 3.03 2.05 -13.27
CA GLU A 70 1.60 2.15 -12.93
C GLU A 70 0.84 0.84 -13.18
N GLY A 71 1.30 0.03 -14.14
CA GLY A 71 0.72 -1.27 -14.46
C GLY A 71 1.34 -2.45 -13.69
N ILE A 72 2.35 -2.22 -12.85
CA ILE A 72 3.04 -3.30 -12.13
C ILE A 72 2.29 -3.58 -10.81
N PRO A 73 1.85 -4.83 -10.56
CA PRO A 73 1.22 -5.18 -9.30
C PRO A 73 2.16 -4.92 -8.12
N LEU A 74 1.66 -4.27 -7.06
CA LEU A 74 2.38 -3.99 -5.80
C LEU A 74 2.64 -5.29 -5.00
N THR A 75 3.51 -6.14 -5.52
CA THR A 75 3.94 -7.38 -4.86
C THR A 75 5.43 -7.31 -4.52
N PRO A 76 5.88 -8.00 -3.45
CA PRO A 76 7.28 -8.01 -3.06
C PRO A 76 8.19 -8.61 -4.14
N GLU A 77 7.68 -9.52 -4.96
CA GLU A 77 8.38 -10.10 -6.11
C GLU A 77 8.65 -9.04 -7.20
N ASN A 78 7.63 -8.24 -7.51
CA ASN A 78 7.70 -7.20 -8.53
C ASN A 78 8.52 -5.99 -8.10
N TYR A 79 8.74 -5.77 -6.81
CA TYR A 79 9.57 -4.66 -6.31
C TYR A 79 10.97 -4.68 -6.94
N THR A 80 11.61 -5.85 -6.97
CA THR A 80 12.97 -6.00 -7.48
C THR A 80 13.05 -5.68 -8.97
N GLN A 81 12.07 -6.12 -9.75
CA GLN A 81 11.97 -5.81 -11.18
C GLN A 81 11.70 -4.32 -11.41
N THR A 82 10.87 -3.71 -10.56
CA THR A 82 10.53 -2.29 -10.64
C THR A 82 11.75 -1.42 -10.34
N VAL A 83 12.55 -1.81 -9.35
CA VAL A 83 13.82 -1.15 -9.02
C VAL A 83 14.79 -1.23 -10.21
N ASP A 84 14.91 -2.38 -10.86
CA ASP A 84 15.77 -2.53 -12.05
C ASP A 84 15.32 -1.64 -13.23
N ILE A 85 14.00 -1.53 -13.45
CA ILE A 85 13.44 -0.66 -14.50
C ILE A 85 13.67 0.82 -14.20
N LEU A 86 13.54 1.21 -12.93
CA LEU A 86 13.62 2.62 -12.56
C LEU A 86 15.04 3.09 -12.31
N ILE A 87 15.87 2.34 -11.59
CA ILE A 87 17.07 2.84 -10.89
C ILE A 87 18.34 2.42 -11.61
#